data_AF-A0A535DUI4-F1
#
_entry.id   AF-A0A535DUI4-F1
#
_cell.length_a   1.000
_cell.length_b   1.000
_cell.length_c   1.000
_cell.angle_alpha   90.00
_cell.angle_beta   90.00
_cell.angle_gamma   90.00
#
_symmetry.space_group_name_H-M   'P 1'
#
loop_
_entity.id
_entity.type
_entity.pdbx_description
1 polymer ?
#
loop_
_entity_poly.entity_id
_entity_poly.type
_entity_poly.pdbx_seq_one_letter_code
_entity_poly.pdbx_strand_id
1 'polypeptide(L)'
;MNDRVALTETHVDLPLFSRGKVRDTYQLDADRLLMVTTDRISAFDFVLPTGIPDRGTVLTQLSLFWFARTGDVVENHLLGDSYDGLPAELRGRAMVVRRAQ
;
A
#
# COMPACT_ATOMS: atom_id res chain seq x y z
N MET A 1 8.86 -21.16 12.14
CA MET A 1 7.85 -20.37 11.41
C MET A 1 7.65 -19.11 12.24
N ASN A 2 8.03 -17.93 11.75
CA ASN A 2 7.87 -16.70 12.53
C ASN A 2 6.37 -16.36 12.55
N ASP A 3 5.75 -16.37 13.73
CA ASP A 3 4.39 -15.87 13.91
C ASP A 3 4.38 -14.35 13.73
N ARG A 4 4.28 -13.91 12.46
CA ARG A 4 4.12 -12.49 12.14
C ARG A 4 2.68 -12.08 12.40
N VAL A 5 2.51 -11.09 13.27
CA VAL A 5 1.21 -10.46 13.53
C VAL A 5 0.79 -9.67 12.29
N ALA A 6 -0.50 -9.74 11.94
CA ALA A 6 -1.04 -9.01 10.81
C ALA A 6 -0.98 -7.49 11.05
N LEU A 7 -0.44 -6.75 10.10
CA LEU A 7 -0.40 -5.29 10.12
C LEU A 7 -1.75 -4.72 9.63
N THR A 8 -2.66 -4.42 10.54
CA THR A 8 -4.01 -3.93 10.21
C THR A 8 -4.15 -2.40 10.22
N GLU A 9 -3.22 -1.69 10.85
CA GLU A 9 -3.19 -0.23 10.92
C GLU A 9 -1.78 0.28 10.63
N THR A 10 -1.70 1.46 10.04
CA THR A 10 -0.41 2.10 9.74
C THR A 10 -0.35 3.50 10.33
N HIS A 11 0.86 3.87 10.75
CA HIS A 11 1.17 5.17 11.33
C HIS A 11 2.46 5.66 10.68
N VAL A 12 2.34 6.77 9.96
CA VAL A 12 3.44 7.44 9.25
C VAL A 12 3.29 8.92 9.56
N ASP A 13 4.40 9.65 9.70
CA ASP A 13 4.42 11.10 9.95
C ASP A 13 4.10 11.89 8.67
N LEU A 14 2.91 11.65 8.13
CA LEU A 14 2.37 12.28 6.93
C LEU A 14 0.86 12.51 7.10
N PRO A 15 0.26 13.53 6.47
CA PRO A 15 -1.17 13.71 6.49
C PRO A 15 -1.90 12.50 5.90
N LEU A 16 -2.85 11.94 6.67
CA LEU A 16 -3.70 10.88 6.18
C LEU A 16 -4.63 11.44 5.09
N PHE A 17 -4.54 10.88 3.88
CA PHE A 17 -5.42 11.24 2.77
C PHE A 17 -6.71 10.42 2.81
N SER A 18 -6.59 9.09 2.96
CA SER A 18 -7.76 8.21 3.10
C SER A 18 -7.38 6.84 3.66
N ARG A 19 -8.37 6.16 4.25
CA ARG A 19 -8.29 4.72 4.55
C ARG A 19 -9.34 3.99 3.75
N GLY A 20 -8.90 3.16 2.81
CA GLY A 20 -9.74 2.18 2.16
C GLY A 20 -9.84 0.89 2.98
N LYS A 21 -10.59 -0.08 2.45
CA LYS A 21 -10.73 -1.41 3.08
C LYS A 21 -9.38 -2.08 3.36
N VAL A 22 -8.42 -1.94 2.43
CA VAL A 22 -7.13 -2.66 2.48
C VAL A 22 -5.88 -1.78 2.32
N ARG A 23 -6.04 -0.47 2.10
CA ARG A 23 -4.92 0.46 1.95
C ARG A 23 -5.13 1.70 2.79
N ASP A 24 -4.05 2.16 3.39
CA ASP A 24 -3.96 3.48 3.99
C ASP A 24 -3.16 4.35 3.01
N THR A 25 -3.68 5.54 2.70
CA THR A 25 -3.07 6.46 1.75
C THR A 25 -2.73 7.77 2.45
N TYR A 26 -1.50 8.22 2.27
CA TYR A 26 -0.96 9.42 2.88
C TYR A 26 -0.58 10.42 1.80
N GLN A 27 -0.69 11.70 2.12
CA GLN A 27 -0.30 12.77 1.21
C GLN A 27 1.19 13.07 1.37
N LEU A 28 1.96 13.01 0.27
CA LEU A 28 3.35 13.46 0.25
C LEU A 28 3.43 14.94 -0.14
N ASP A 29 2.68 15.33 -1.15
CA ASP A 29 2.54 16.72 -1.61
C ASP A 29 1.23 16.89 -2.42
N ALA A 30 1.13 17.93 -3.25
CA ALA A 30 -0.07 18.23 -4.04
C ALA A 30 -0.43 17.12 -5.04
N ASP A 31 0.59 16.47 -5.63
CA ASP A 31 0.45 15.60 -6.79
C ASP A 31 0.88 14.15 -6.50
N ARG A 32 1.46 13.88 -5.33
CA ARG A 32 1.97 12.55 -4.95
C ARG A 32 1.33 12.02 -3.68
N LEU A 33 1.05 10.73 -3.70
CA LEU A 33 0.51 9.97 -2.57
C LEU A 33 1.46 8.81 -2.22
N LEU A 34 1.56 8.51 -0.93
CA LEU A 34 2.14 7.27 -0.43
C LEU A 34 0.99 6.29 -0.14
N MET A 35 0.91 5.22 -0.92
CA MET A 35 -0.07 4.15 -0.72
C MET A 35 0.58 3.00 0.04
N VAL A 36 0.03 2.63 1.19
CA VAL A 36 0.50 1.50 2.01
C VAL A 36 -0.57 0.40 2.04
N THR A 37 -0.20 -0.81 1.61
CA THR A 37 -1.10 -1.97 1.64
C THR A 37 -1.00 -2.68 2.99
N THR A 38 -2.13 -2.80 3.68
CA THR A 38 -2.24 -3.48 4.97
C THR A 38 -2.58 -4.94 4.80
N ASP A 39 -2.57 -5.68 5.91
CA ASP A 39 -2.99 -7.09 5.97
C ASP A 39 -4.51 -7.24 6.16
N ARG A 40 -5.26 -6.13 6.15
CA ARG A 40 -6.72 -6.16 6.20
C ARG A 40 -7.27 -6.90 4.98
N ILE A 41 -8.35 -7.63 5.20
CA ILE A 41 -9.14 -8.31 4.17
C ILE A 41 -10.60 -7.92 4.35
N SER A 42 -11.32 -7.77 3.24
CA SER A 42 -12.76 -7.57 3.26
C SER A 42 -13.48 -8.64 2.46
N ALA A 43 -14.65 -9.05 2.94
CA ALA A 43 -15.61 -9.91 2.25
C ALA A 43 -17.03 -9.39 2.52
N PHE A 44 -17.93 -9.47 1.54
CA PHE A 44 -19.32 -8.98 1.66
C PHE A 44 -19.39 -7.52 2.17
N ASP A 45 -18.55 -6.65 1.61
CA ASP A 45 -18.39 -5.24 2.01
C ASP A 45 -17.98 -4.98 3.47
N PHE A 46 -17.62 -6.01 4.22
CA PHE A 46 -17.18 -5.93 5.60
C PHE A 46 -15.67 -6.19 5.72
N VAL A 47 -14.95 -5.34 6.44
CA VAL A 47 -13.53 -5.58 6.78
C VAL A 47 -13.48 -6.56 7.96
N LEU A 48 -12.81 -7.70 7.78
CA LEU A 48 -12.73 -8.72 8.82
C LEU A 48 -11.88 -8.23 10.00
N PRO A 49 -12.20 -8.66 11.25
CA PRO A 49 -11.45 -8.27 12.43
C PRO A 49 -10.02 -8.84 12.44
N THR A 50 -9.80 -9.95 11.73
CA THR A 50 -8.50 -10.59 11.59
C THR A 50 -7.90 -10.32 10.21
N GLY A 51 -6.64 -9.87 10.19
CA GLY A 51 -5.86 -9.73 8.96
C GLY A 51 -5.18 -11.03 8.55
N ILE A 52 -4.61 -11.04 7.35
CA ILE A 52 -3.76 -12.13 6.86
C ILE A 52 -2.31 -11.63 6.85
N PRO A 53 -1.42 -12.14 7.73
CA PRO A 53 -0.04 -11.70 7.77
C PRO A 53 0.65 -11.74 6.41
N ASP A 54 1.46 -10.71 6.13
CA ASP A 54 2.25 -10.53 4.90
C ASP A 54 1.44 -10.38 3.59
N ARG A 55 0.10 -10.40 3.64
CA ARG A 55 -0.76 -10.13 2.48
C ARG A 55 -0.43 -8.79 1.83
N GLY A 56 -0.25 -7.74 2.64
CA GLY A 56 0.03 -6.41 2.12
C GLY A 56 1.31 -6.37 1.29
N THR A 57 2.35 -7.08 1.74
CA THR A 57 3.62 -7.21 1.01
C THR A 57 3.41 -7.93 -0.30
N VAL A 58 2.77 -9.10 -0.29
CA VAL A 58 2.52 -9.90 -1.50
C VAL A 58 1.72 -9.09 -2.53
N LEU A 59 0.67 -8.39 -2.10
CA LEU A 59 -0.17 -7.61 -3.00
C LEU A 59 0.56 -6.41 -3.58
N THR A 60 1.39 -5.72 -2.79
CA THR A 60 2.21 -4.62 -3.30
C THR A 60 3.23 -5.13 -4.34
N GLN A 61 3.94 -6.23 -4.07
CA GLN A 61 4.87 -6.80 -5.04
C GLN A 61 4.19 -7.28 -6.31
N LEU A 62 2.98 -7.85 -6.21
CA LEU A 62 2.19 -8.25 -7.38
C LEU A 62 1.77 -7.03 -8.21
N SER A 63 1.39 -5.92 -7.58
CA SER A 63 1.10 -4.67 -8.29
C SER A 63 2.34 -4.14 -9.02
N LEU A 64 3.50 -4.09 -8.36
CA LEU A 64 4.76 -3.66 -8.98
C LEU A 64 5.13 -4.52 -10.20
N PHE A 65 5.00 -5.85 -10.08
CA PHE A 65 5.22 -6.77 -11.19
C PHE A 65 4.34 -6.43 -12.40
N TRP A 66 3.03 -6.22 -12.18
CA TRP A 66 2.12 -5.91 -13.27
C TRP A 66 2.35 -4.52 -13.86
N PHE A 67 2.62 -3.50 -13.04
CA PHE A 67 2.96 -2.16 -13.53
C PHE A 67 4.20 -2.17 -14.43
N ALA A 68 5.23 -2.94 -14.07
CA ALA A 68 6.39 -3.13 -14.93
C ALA A 68 6.04 -3.88 -16.22
N ARG A 69 5.18 -4.90 -16.14
CA ARG A 69 4.85 -5.77 -17.27
C ARG A 69 3.89 -5.15 -18.28
N THR A 70 3.10 -4.15 -17.89
CA THR A 70 2.10 -3.49 -18.73
C THR A 70 2.42 -2.01 -18.99
N GLY A 71 3.57 -1.51 -18.55
CA GLY A 71 3.93 -0.09 -18.68
C GLY A 71 4.08 0.38 -20.14
N ASP A 72 4.34 -0.53 -21.07
CA ASP A 72 4.38 -0.31 -22.51
C ASP A 72 2.98 -0.34 -23.17
N VAL A 73 1.98 -0.90 -22.47
CA VAL A 73 0.59 -0.99 -22.96
C VAL A 73 -0.21 0.23 -22.53
N VAL A 74 -0.05 0.68 -21.29
CA VAL A 74 -0.80 1.82 -20.73
C VAL A 74 0.01 2.52 -19.63
N GLU A 75 -0.05 3.85 -19.62
CA GLU A 75 0.54 4.63 -18.53
C GLU A 75 -0.16 4.29 -17.19
N ASN A 76 0.63 4.18 -16.14
CA ASN A 76 0.12 3.96 -14.79
C ASN A 76 0.66 5.02 -13.82
N HIS A 77 0.10 5.04 -12.61
CA HIS A 77 0.39 6.07 -11.63
C HIS A 77 1.68 5.84 -10.82
N LEU A 78 2.43 4.76 -11.02
CA LEU A 78 3.58 4.42 -10.18
C LEU A 78 4.75 5.40 -10.40
N LEU A 79 5.29 5.94 -9.32
CA LEU A 79 6.48 6.80 -9.34
C LEU A 79 7.68 6.15 -8.61
N GLY A 80 7.41 5.22 -7.69
CA GLY A 80 8.42 4.48 -6.95
C GLY A 80 7.82 3.44 -6.00
N ASP A 81 8.65 2.54 -5.51
CA ASP A 81 8.29 1.41 -4.63
C ASP A 81 8.69 1.61 -3.15
N SER A 82 9.18 2.81 -2.81
CA SER A 82 9.68 3.16 -1.48
C SER A 82 9.60 4.67 -1.22
N TYR A 83 9.71 5.04 0.06
CA TYR A 83 9.84 6.41 0.54
C TYR A 83 10.85 6.43 1.70
N ASP A 84 11.74 7.43 1.73
CA ASP A 84 12.87 7.46 2.69
C ASP A 84 12.41 7.52 4.16
N GLY A 85 11.29 8.19 4.45
CA GLY A 85 10.72 8.29 5.80
C GLY A 85 9.85 7.10 6.21
N LEU A 86 9.90 5.98 5.47
CA LEU A 86 9.03 4.84 5.71
C LEU A 86 9.54 3.97 6.88
N PRO A 87 8.70 3.70 7.91
CA PRO A 87 9.03 2.75 8.97
C PRO A 87 9.42 1.36 8.45
N ALA A 88 10.29 0.65 9.18
CA ALA A 88 10.87 -0.61 8.74
C ALA A 88 9.82 -1.71 8.50
N GLU A 89 8.75 -1.72 9.31
CA GLU A 89 7.62 -2.64 9.23
C GLU A 89 6.76 -2.45 7.97
N LEU A 90 6.84 -1.28 7.32
CA LEU A 90 6.08 -0.98 6.10
C LEU A 90 6.89 -1.26 4.82
N ARG A 91 8.16 -1.69 4.93
CA ARG A 91 8.99 -2.02 3.78
C ARG A 91 8.35 -3.10 2.90
N GLY A 92 8.38 -2.88 1.59
CA GLY A 92 7.79 -3.79 0.61
C GLY A 92 6.25 -3.73 0.53
N ARG A 93 5.61 -2.89 1.36
CA ARG A 93 4.15 -2.70 1.39
C ARG A 93 3.70 -1.37 0.80
N ALA A 94 4.62 -0.45 0.53
CA ALA A 94 4.32 0.90 0.09
C ALA A 94 4.64 1.14 -1.40
N MET A 95 3.95 2.10 -2.00
CA MET A 95 4.25 2.65 -3.32
C MET A 95 4.03 4.16 -3.30
N VAL A 96 4.89 4.91 -3.96
CA VAL A 96 4.66 6.33 -4.27
C VAL A 96 3.97 6.41 -5.61
N VAL A 97 2.83 7.09 -5.65
CA VAL A 97 2.00 7.20 -6.85
C VAL A 97 1.63 8.65 -7.16
N ARG A 98 1.37 8.92 -8.43
CA ARG A 98 0.76 10.17 -8.89
C ARG A 98 -0.72 10.19 -8.49
N ARG A 99 -1.19 11.32 -7.97
CA ARG A 99 -2.60 11.55 -7.71
C ARG A 99 -3.35 11.63 -9.05
N ALA A 100 -4.37 10.79 -9.21
CA ALA A 100 -5.26 10.86 -10.37
C ALA A 100 -6.25 12.03 -10.21
N GLN A 101 -6.63 12.64 -11.33
CA GLN A 101 -7.64 13.70 -11.40
C GLN A 101 -9.06 13.15 -11.35
#